data_AF-A0A8B9GWP2-F1
#
_entry.id   AF-A0A8B9GWP2-F1
#
_cell.length_a   1.000
_cell.length_b   1.000
_cell.length_c   1.000
_cell.angle_alpha   90.00
_cell.angle_beta   90.00
_cell.angle_gamma   90.00
#
_symmetry.space_group_name_H-M   'P 1'
#
loop_
_entity.id
_entity.type
_entity.pdbx_description
1 polymer ?
#
loop_
_entity_poly.entity_id
_entity_poly.type
_entity_poly.pdbx_seq_one_letter_code
_entity_poly.pdbx_strand_id
1 'polypeptide(L)'
;MSEVAVMEAGGEEAAAVSVIKELKDESYGEFLKQEFDVKTYTARAIHHAVIAEQLAKLAQGISQLDRELHCQVVARHEDLLAHATGIESLEGVLEMMETRIAALQSAVDRIRTKIVDPYNKIVVRTSQLARLQVFFVLTVLNTMLYSYLAFLAVFPFRK
;
A
#
# COMPACT_ATOMS: atom_id res chain seq x y z
N MET A 1 -81.97 -1.24 80.02
CA MET A 1 -80.86 -0.27 79.95
C MET A 1 -79.64 -1.10 79.62
N SER A 2 -79.32 -1.26 78.34
CA SER A 2 -78.48 -0.42 77.48
C SER A 2 -77.20 -1.20 77.18
N GLU A 3 -77.23 -1.98 76.11
CA GLU A 3 -76.00 -2.49 75.49
C GLU A 3 -76.13 -2.20 74.00
N VAL A 4 -75.42 -1.16 73.59
CA VAL A 4 -75.47 -0.58 72.25
C VAL A 4 -74.66 -1.48 71.33
N ALA A 5 -75.30 -1.94 70.27
CA ALA A 5 -74.67 -2.60 69.15
C ALA A 5 -73.63 -1.68 68.51
N VAL A 6 -72.36 -2.08 68.57
CA VAL A 6 -71.29 -1.57 67.70
C VAL A 6 -70.65 -2.80 67.08
N MET A 7 -71.16 -3.21 65.91
CA MET A 7 -70.57 -4.30 65.15
C MET A 7 -70.97 -4.24 63.67
N GLU A 8 -70.64 -3.15 62.99
CA GLU A 8 -70.50 -3.12 61.53
C GLU A 8 -69.42 -2.10 61.15
N ALA A 9 -68.17 -2.55 61.06
CA ALA A 9 -67.07 -1.81 60.43
C ALA A 9 -65.88 -2.71 60.00
N GLY A 10 -65.95 -4.04 60.14
CA GLY A 10 -64.80 -4.94 59.98
C GLY A 10 -64.70 -5.70 58.64
N GLY A 11 -65.72 -5.62 57.76
CA GLY A 11 -65.77 -6.41 56.53
C GLY A 11 -65.04 -5.80 55.34
N GLU A 12 -65.03 -4.47 55.23
CA GLU A 12 -64.49 -3.74 54.07
C GLU A 12 -62.97 -3.48 54.19
N GLU A 13 -62.49 -3.27 55.42
CA GLU A 13 -61.07 -3.12 55.72
C GLU A 13 -60.30 -4.44 55.49
N ALA A 14 -60.89 -5.59 55.82
CA ALA A 14 -60.28 -6.90 55.59
C ALA A 14 -60.15 -7.25 54.09
N ALA A 15 -61.12 -6.84 53.26
CA ALA A 15 -61.09 -7.04 51.82
C ALA A 15 -60.05 -6.11 51.14
N ALA A 16 -59.96 -4.85 51.55
CA ALA A 16 -58.93 -3.93 51.08
C ALA A 16 -57.52 -4.40 51.46
N VAL A 17 -57.33 -4.90 52.68
CA VAL A 17 -56.06 -5.46 53.16
C VAL A 17 -55.66 -6.72 52.38
N SER A 18 -56.62 -7.55 51.93
CA SER A 18 -56.37 -8.70 51.07
C SER A 18 -55.88 -8.29 49.67
N VAL A 19 -56.53 -7.30 49.04
CA VAL A 19 -56.17 -6.80 47.70
C VAL A 19 -54.79 -6.12 47.72
N ILE A 20 -54.48 -5.35 48.77
CA ILE A 20 -53.16 -4.72 48.95
C ILE A 20 -52.05 -5.78 49.13
N LYS A 21 -52.38 -6.95 49.68
CA LYS A 21 -51.42 -8.04 49.89
C LYS A 21 -51.05 -8.76 48.59
N GLU A 22 -51.97 -8.83 47.62
CA GLU A 22 -51.70 -9.35 46.27
C GLU A 22 -50.94 -8.35 45.39
N LEU A 23 -51.10 -7.05 45.62
CA LEU A 23 -50.41 -5.98 44.88
C LEU A 23 -48.98 -5.69 45.39
N LYS A 24 -48.42 -6.51 46.30
CA LYS A 24 -47.06 -6.35 46.83
C LYS A 24 -45.96 -6.86 45.89
N ASP A 25 -46.21 -6.91 44.60
CA ASP A 25 -45.16 -7.14 43.62
C ASP A 25 -44.23 -5.91 43.57
N GLU A 26 -42.94 -6.11 43.34
CA GLU A 26 -41.92 -5.03 43.41
C GLU A 26 -42.26 -3.86 42.45
N SER A 27 -43.02 -4.13 41.41
CA SER A 27 -43.47 -3.17 40.40
C SER A 27 -44.61 -2.25 40.86
N TYR A 28 -45.40 -2.63 41.88
CA TYR A 28 -46.54 -1.84 42.38
C TYR A 28 -46.27 -1.15 43.71
N GLY A 29 -45.13 -1.46 44.35
CA GLY A 29 -44.77 -0.93 45.67
C GLY A 29 -44.67 0.60 45.77
N GLU A 30 -44.44 1.31 44.66
CA GLU A 30 -44.45 2.77 44.65
C GLU A 30 -45.85 3.38 44.62
N PHE A 31 -46.83 2.71 44.03
CA PHE A 31 -48.23 3.15 43.98
C PHE A 31 -48.96 2.96 45.32
N LEU A 32 -48.42 2.10 46.20
CA LEU A 32 -48.96 1.80 47.53
C LEU A 32 -48.45 2.74 48.63
N LYS A 33 -47.58 3.72 48.31
CA LYS A 33 -47.09 4.72 49.27
C LYS A 33 -48.18 5.77 49.55
N GLN A 34 -48.34 6.18 50.82
CA GLN A 34 -49.33 7.19 51.24
C GLN A 34 -49.15 8.56 50.56
N GLU A 35 -47.94 8.88 50.09
CA GLU A 35 -47.60 10.11 49.36
C GLU A 35 -47.28 9.81 47.88
N PHE A 36 -48.06 8.94 47.24
CA PHE A 36 -47.87 8.68 45.80
C PHE A 36 -48.20 9.92 44.97
N ASP A 37 -47.17 10.55 44.42
CA ASP A 37 -47.30 11.67 43.50
C ASP A 37 -47.17 11.20 42.04
N VAL A 38 -48.32 11.21 41.36
CA VAL A 38 -48.45 10.86 39.94
C VAL A 38 -47.52 11.72 39.07
N LYS A 39 -47.30 12.99 39.44
CA LYS A 39 -46.52 13.92 38.61
C LYS A 39 -45.04 13.57 38.62
N THR A 40 -44.46 13.28 39.78
CA THR A 40 -43.06 12.83 39.89
C THR A 40 -42.85 11.43 39.32
N TYR A 41 -43.80 10.50 39.52
CA TYR A 41 -43.72 9.18 38.91
C TYR A 41 -43.75 9.24 37.37
N THR A 42 -44.70 9.98 36.80
CA THR A 42 -44.81 10.16 35.34
C THR A 42 -43.60 10.91 34.77
N ALA A 43 -43.11 11.96 35.45
CA ALA A 43 -41.89 12.65 35.03
C ALA A 43 -40.67 11.72 35.02
N ARG A 44 -40.52 10.84 36.02
CA ARG A 44 -39.42 9.86 36.06
C ARG A 44 -39.58 8.77 35.00
N ALA A 45 -40.80 8.28 34.78
CA ALA A 45 -41.08 7.31 33.72
C ALA A 45 -40.80 7.87 32.32
N ILE A 46 -41.16 9.14 32.07
CA ILE A 46 -40.80 9.86 30.83
C ILE A 46 -39.28 9.98 30.71
N HIS A 47 -38.57 10.35 31.78
CA HIS A 47 -37.11 10.41 31.77
C HIS A 47 -36.45 9.06 31.43
N HIS A 48 -36.93 7.96 32.01
CA HIS A 48 -36.45 6.62 31.69
C HIS A 48 -36.76 6.21 30.25
N ALA A 49 -37.94 6.57 29.72
CA ALA A 49 -38.28 6.34 28.31
C ALA A 49 -37.33 7.09 27.37
N VAL A 50 -36.98 8.35 27.70
CA VAL A 50 -35.98 9.13 26.94
C VAL A 50 -34.60 8.48 27.01
N ILE A 51 -34.19 7.96 28.17
CA ILE A 51 -32.90 7.26 28.31
C ILE A 51 -32.88 5.98 27.46
N ALA A 52 -33.96 5.19 27.49
CA ALA A 52 -34.09 3.99 26.67
C ALA A 52 -34.05 4.31 25.17
N GLU A 53 -34.68 5.41 24.74
CA GLU A 53 -34.62 5.88 23.36
C GLU A 53 -33.19 6.27 22.94
N GLN A 54 -32.46 6.98 23.80
CA GLN A 54 -31.07 7.34 23.53
C GLN A 54 -30.17 6.09 23.48
N LEU A 55 -30.40 5.11 24.35
CA LEU A 55 -29.68 3.83 24.33
C LEU A 55 -29.95 3.06 23.02
N ALA A 56 -31.21 3.05 22.56
CA ALA A 56 -31.59 2.42 21.30
C ALA A 56 -30.93 3.11 20.10
N LYS A 57 -30.89 4.45 20.08
CA LYS A 57 -30.18 5.23 19.04
C LYS A 57 -28.69 4.94 19.04
N LEU A 58 -28.06 4.84 20.22
CA LEU A 58 -26.64 4.49 20.32
C LEU A 58 -26.37 3.07 19.82
N ALA A 59 -27.18 2.10 20.22
CA ALA A 59 -27.07 0.72 19.73
C ALA A 59 -27.22 0.64 18.20
N GLN A 60 -28.18 1.38 17.65
CA GLN A 60 -28.35 1.51 16.20
C GLN A 60 -27.12 2.15 15.53
N GLY A 61 -26.56 3.21 16.13
CA GLY A 61 -25.34 3.85 15.65
C GLY A 61 -24.13 2.91 15.67
N ILE A 62 -23.98 2.10 16.73
CA ILE A 62 -22.93 1.07 16.83
C ILE A 62 -23.11 0.03 15.72
N SER A 63 -24.32 -0.48 15.49
CA SER A 63 -24.56 -1.44 14.41
C SER A 63 -24.34 -0.87 13.01
N GLN A 64 -24.61 0.42 12.80
CA GLN A 64 -24.29 1.10 11.54
C GLN A 64 -22.79 1.27 11.36
N LEU A 65 -22.08 1.69 12.41
CA LEU A 65 -20.63 1.82 12.38
C LEU A 65 -19.95 0.47 12.14
N ASP A 66 -20.44 -0.60 12.76
CA ASP A 66 -19.95 -1.97 12.57
C ASP A 66 -20.11 -2.43 11.11
N ARG A 67 -21.29 -2.20 10.51
CA ARG A 67 -21.51 -2.47 9.08
C ARG A 67 -20.56 -1.68 8.19
N GLU A 68 -20.43 -0.37 8.42
CA GLU A 68 -19.59 0.50 7.60
C GLU A 68 -18.12 0.12 7.73
N LEU A 69 -17.66 -0.18 8.95
CA LEU A 69 -16.32 -0.66 9.22
C LEU A 69 -16.07 -1.99 8.51
N HIS A 70 -17.02 -2.92 8.53
CA HIS A 70 -16.92 -4.17 7.80
C HIS A 70 -16.84 -3.95 6.29
N CYS A 71 -17.69 -3.09 5.73
CA CYS A 71 -17.64 -2.72 4.31
C CYS A 71 -16.30 -2.09 3.91
N GLN A 72 -15.79 -1.16 4.70
CA GLN A 72 -14.49 -0.52 4.44
C GLN A 72 -13.34 -1.50 4.57
N VAL A 73 -13.35 -2.38 5.57
CA VAL A 73 -12.33 -3.42 5.74
C VAL A 73 -12.33 -4.35 4.53
N VAL A 74 -13.50 -4.87 4.12
CA VAL A 74 -13.63 -5.78 2.98
C VAL A 74 -13.20 -5.10 1.67
N ALA A 75 -13.67 -3.88 1.41
CA ALA A 75 -13.30 -3.12 0.21
C ALA A 75 -11.78 -2.90 0.13
N ARG A 76 -11.17 -2.51 1.25
CA ARG A 76 -9.73 -2.25 1.32
C ARG A 76 -8.88 -3.53 1.19
N HIS A 77 -9.43 -4.71 1.51
CA HIS A 77 -8.75 -5.99 1.33
C HIS A 77 -8.76 -6.42 -0.15
N GLU A 78 -9.88 -6.27 -0.84
CA GLU A 78 -9.97 -6.47 -2.29
C GLU A 78 -9.02 -5.52 -3.03
N ASP A 79 -9.02 -4.22 -2.66
CA ASP A 79 -8.12 -3.24 -3.28
C ASP A 79 -6.65 -3.56 -3.02
N LEU A 80 -6.28 -4.01 -1.81
CA LEU A 80 -4.91 -4.39 -1.48
C LEU A 80 -4.49 -5.68 -2.18
N LEU A 81 -5.38 -6.66 -2.31
CA LEU A 81 -5.13 -7.89 -3.08
C LEU A 81 -4.98 -7.60 -4.57
N ALA A 82 -5.83 -6.73 -5.13
CA ALA A 82 -5.74 -6.27 -6.51
C ALA A 82 -4.44 -5.47 -6.76
N HIS A 83 -4.02 -4.64 -5.79
CA HIS A 83 -2.73 -3.96 -5.85
C HIS A 83 -1.57 -4.96 -5.76
N ALA A 84 -1.63 -5.95 -4.87
CA ALA A 84 -0.58 -6.96 -4.74
C ALA A 84 -0.43 -7.82 -6.01
N THR A 85 -1.54 -8.27 -6.60
CA THR A 85 -1.52 -8.99 -7.89
C THR A 85 -1.07 -8.09 -9.05
N GLY A 86 -1.43 -6.80 -9.03
CA GLY A 86 -0.92 -5.83 -10.00
C GLY A 86 0.60 -5.63 -9.90
N ILE A 87 1.14 -5.56 -8.68
CA ILE A 87 2.57 -5.44 -8.42
C ILE A 87 3.30 -6.72 -8.86
N GLU A 88 2.79 -7.90 -8.53
CA GLU A 88 3.37 -9.19 -8.94
C GLU A 88 3.43 -9.32 -10.47
N SER A 89 2.38 -8.89 -11.19
CA SER A 89 2.41 -8.84 -12.65
C SER A 89 3.48 -7.88 -13.17
N LEU A 90 3.72 -6.76 -12.49
CA LEU A 90 4.75 -5.78 -12.88
C LEU A 90 6.16 -6.33 -12.60
N GLU A 91 6.35 -7.06 -11.52
CA GLU A 91 7.59 -7.77 -11.20
C GLU A 91 7.96 -8.78 -12.30
N GLY A 92 6.99 -9.54 -12.80
CA GLY A 92 7.22 -10.44 -13.94
C GLY A 92 7.65 -9.69 -15.22
N VAL A 93 7.11 -8.50 -15.48
CA VAL A 93 7.55 -7.65 -16.61
C VAL A 93 8.96 -7.11 -16.38
N LEU A 94 9.30 -6.71 -15.15
CA LEU A 94 10.65 -6.26 -14.79
C LEU A 94 11.69 -7.37 -14.97
N GLU A 95 11.39 -8.59 -14.56
CA GLU A 95 12.26 -9.76 -14.77
C GLU A 95 12.44 -10.05 -16.27
N MET A 96 11.37 -9.97 -17.06
CA MET A 96 11.45 -10.06 -18.53
C MET A 96 12.30 -8.94 -19.15
N MET A 97 12.27 -7.74 -18.56
CA MET A 97 13.09 -6.63 -19.04
C MET A 97 14.56 -6.82 -18.68
N GLU A 98 14.86 -7.30 -17.47
CA GLU A 98 16.21 -7.63 -17.02
C GLU A 98 16.86 -8.69 -17.92
N THR A 99 16.14 -9.78 -18.20
CA THR A 99 16.65 -10.84 -19.09
C THR A 99 16.94 -10.32 -20.51
N ARG A 100 16.11 -9.43 -21.04
CA ARG A 100 16.36 -8.77 -22.33
C ARG A 100 17.56 -7.83 -22.30
N ILE A 101 17.73 -7.07 -21.23
CA ILE A 101 18.90 -6.20 -21.04
C ILE A 101 20.17 -7.04 -20.99
N ALA A 102 20.17 -8.14 -20.24
CA ALA A 102 21.31 -9.06 -20.18
C ALA A 102 21.64 -9.67 -21.57
N ALA A 103 20.62 -10.05 -22.34
CA ALA A 103 20.82 -10.53 -23.70
C ALA A 103 21.41 -9.45 -24.63
N LEU A 104 20.95 -8.20 -24.51
CA LEU A 104 21.49 -7.07 -25.26
C LEU A 104 22.93 -6.75 -24.87
N GLN A 105 23.26 -6.78 -23.58
CA GLN A 105 24.63 -6.59 -23.09
C GLN A 105 25.56 -7.67 -23.68
N SER A 106 25.14 -8.94 -23.64
CA SER A 106 25.89 -10.04 -24.25
C SER A 106 26.07 -9.86 -25.76
N ALA A 107 25.04 -9.38 -26.47
CA ALA A 107 25.15 -9.07 -27.89
C ALA A 107 26.14 -7.93 -28.17
N VAL A 108 26.14 -6.87 -27.36
CA VAL A 108 27.08 -5.75 -27.45
C VAL A 108 28.52 -6.21 -27.16
N ASP A 109 28.73 -7.05 -26.15
CA ASP A 109 30.06 -7.61 -25.85
C ASP A 109 30.56 -8.51 -27.00
N ARG A 110 29.65 -9.27 -27.61
CA ARG A 110 29.96 -10.06 -28.81
C ARG A 110 30.32 -9.16 -30.00
N ILE A 111 29.64 -8.03 -30.19
CA ILE A 111 30.00 -7.03 -31.20
C ILE A 111 31.37 -6.44 -30.92
N ARG A 112 31.69 -6.08 -29.67
CA ARG A 112 32.99 -5.55 -29.28
C ARG A 112 34.11 -6.54 -29.64
N THR A 113 33.98 -7.79 -29.24
CA THR A 113 35.00 -8.83 -29.50
C THR A 113 35.13 -9.18 -30.99
N LYS A 114 34.03 -9.15 -31.74
CA LYS A 114 34.04 -9.52 -33.17
C LYS A 114 34.35 -8.36 -34.12
N ILE A 115 34.20 -7.11 -33.68
CA ILE A 115 34.34 -5.94 -34.57
C ILE A 115 35.40 -4.98 -34.03
N VAL A 116 35.28 -4.53 -32.78
CA VAL A 116 36.18 -3.49 -32.22
C VAL A 116 37.60 -4.02 -32.08
N ASP A 117 37.78 -5.23 -31.54
CA ASP A 117 39.10 -5.82 -31.36
C ASP A 117 39.86 -6.05 -32.69
N PRO A 118 39.27 -6.69 -33.73
CA PRO A 118 39.95 -6.83 -35.01
C PRO A 118 40.19 -5.49 -35.70
N TYR A 119 39.28 -4.52 -35.58
CA TYR A 119 39.49 -3.16 -36.10
C TYR A 119 40.75 -2.53 -35.49
N ASN A 120 40.88 -2.58 -34.16
CA ASN A 120 42.06 -2.06 -33.47
C ASN A 120 43.35 -2.76 -33.93
N LYS A 121 43.32 -4.09 -34.14
CA LYS A 121 44.47 -4.83 -34.69
C LYS A 121 44.84 -4.36 -36.09
N ILE A 122 43.86 -4.09 -36.96
CA ILE A 122 44.10 -3.58 -38.32
C ILE A 122 44.70 -2.19 -38.28
N VAL A 123 44.19 -1.29 -37.43
CA VAL A 123 44.74 0.06 -37.27
C VAL A 123 46.20 0.02 -36.82
N VAL A 124 46.52 -0.81 -35.82
CA VAL A 124 47.91 -0.99 -35.37
C VAL A 124 48.79 -1.50 -36.51
N ARG A 125 48.37 -2.56 -37.22
CA ARG A 125 49.14 -3.11 -38.34
C ARG A 125 49.32 -2.11 -39.49
N THR A 126 48.30 -1.32 -39.80
CA THR A 126 48.36 -0.29 -40.84
C THR A 126 49.36 0.80 -40.46
N SER A 127 49.38 1.22 -39.19
CA SER A 127 50.38 2.17 -38.69
C SER A 127 51.80 1.62 -38.77
N GLN A 128 51.99 0.32 -38.49
CA GLN A 128 53.29 -0.34 -38.63
C GLN A 128 53.73 -0.39 -40.08
N LEU A 129 52.83 -0.75 -41.00
CA LEU A 129 53.13 -0.79 -42.43
C LEU A 129 53.49 0.60 -42.98
N ALA A 130 52.78 1.64 -42.56
CA ALA A 130 53.09 3.03 -42.93
C ALA A 130 54.50 3.45 -42.46
N ARG A 131 54.89 3.08 -41.23
CA ARG A 131 56.24 3.34 -40.71
C ARG A 131 57.31 2.60 -41.51
N LEU A 132 57.06 1.35 -41.88
CA LEU A 132 57.97 0.56 -42.70
C LEU A 132 58.12 1.15 -44.12
N GLN A 133 57.01 1.61 -44.70
CA GLN A 133 57.01 2.26 -46.01
C GLN A 133 57.88 3.52 -46.00
N VAL A 134 57.78 4.36 -44.97
CA VAL A 134 58.63 5.57 -44.84
C VAL A 134 60.11 5.19 -44.76
N PHE A 135 60.45 4.16 -43.98
CA PHE A 135 61.82 3.67 -43.88
C PHE A 135 62.38 3.20 -45.23
N PHE A 136 61.59 2.42 -45.99
CA PHE A 136 62.00 1.92 -47.31
C PHE A 136 62.21 3.07 -48.30
N VAL A 137 61.28 4.03 -48.35
CA VAL A 137 61.37 5.21 -49.24
C VAL A 137 62.64 6.02 -48.93
N LEU A 138 62.95 6.27 -47.66
CA LEU A 138 64.16 6.99 -47.27
C LEU A 138 65.44 6.24 -47.69
N THR A 139 65.47 4.92 -47.51
CA THR A 139 66.62 4.07 -47.87
C THR A 139 66.88 4.07 -49.38
N VAL A 140 65.82 3.95 -50.20
CA VAL A 140 65.93 4.02 -51.67
C VAL A 140 66.43 5.39 -52.11
N LEU A 141 65.88 6.48 -51.54
CA LEU A 141 66.29 7.84 -51.87
C LEU A 141 67.76 8.09 -51.52
N ASN A 142 68.21 7.59 -50.37
CA ASN A 142 69.59 7.68 -49.94
C ASN A 142 70.54 6.86 -50.85
N THR A 143 70.12 5.67 -51.28
CA THR A 143 70.88 4.84 -52.24
C THR A 143 71.01 5.54 -53.60
N MET A 144 69.93 6.15 -54.10
CA MET A 144 69.91 6.95 -55.33
C MET A 144 70.80 8.19 -55.23
N LEU A 145 70.86 8.84 -54.06
CA LEU A 145 71.75 9.98 -53.85
C LEU A 145 73.22 9.56 -53.91
N TYR A 146 73.59 8.44 -53.26
CA TYR A 146 74.97 7.96 -53.29
C TYR A 146 75.42 7.55 -54.70
N SER A 147 74.57 6.86 -55.46
CA SER A 147 74.89 6.52 -56.86
C SER A 147 75.01 7.75 -57.75
N TYR A 148 74.16 8.77 -57.55
CA TYR A 148 74.24 10.05 -58.25
C TYR A 148 75.53 10.82 -57.93
N LEU A 149 75.91 10.91 -56.65
CA LEU A 149 77.17 11.53 -56.23
C LEU A 149 78.39 10.78 -56.76
N ALA A 150 78.37 9.43 -56.75
CA ALA A 150 79.43 8.62 -57.33
C ALA A 150 79.55 8.85 -58.84
N PHE A 151 78.43 8.97 -59.57
CA PHE A 151 78.42 9.28 -60.99
C PHE A 151 79.01 10.67 -61.29
N LEU A 152 78.62 11.70 -60.51
CA LEU A 152 79.19 13.04 -60.63
C LEU A 152 80.69 13.07 -60.32
N ALA A 153 81.16 12.27 -59.36
CA ALA A 153 82.58 12.17 -59.03
C ALA A 153 83.40 11.49 -60.15
N VAL A 154 82.82 10.52 -60.87
CA VAL A 154 83.46 9.82 -62.00
C VAL A 154 83.43 10.64 -63.30
N PHE A 155 82.43 11.51 -63.47
CA PHE A 155 82.31 12.43 -64.60
C PHE A 155 82.48 13.89 -64.19
N PRO A 156 83.70 14.34 -63.81
CA PRO A 156 83.95 15.76 -63.64
C PRO A 156 83.93 16.41 -65.02
N PHE A 157 82.98 17.33 -65.25
CA PHE A 157 82.94 18.34 -66.30
C PHE A 157 83.95 18.13 -67.44
N ARG A 158 83.53 17.38 -68.47
CA ARG A 158 84.17 17.46 -69.78
C ARG A 158 83.80 18.84 -70.36
N LYS A 159 84.64 19.85 -70.06
CA LYS A 159 84.64 21.13 -70.77
C LYS A 159 85.01 20.91 -72.23
#